data_AF-A0A9P9YHF4-F1
#
_entry.id   AF-A0A9P9YHF4-F1
#
_cell.length_a   1.000
_cell.length_b   1.000
_cell.length_c   1.000
_cell.angle_alpha   90.00
_cell.angle_beta   90.00
_cell.angle_gamma   90.00
#
_symmetry.space_group_name_H-M   'P 1'
#
loop_
_entity.id
_entity.type
_entity.pdbx_description
1 polymer ?
#
loop_
_entity_poly.entity_id
_entity_poly.type
_entity_poly.pdbx_seq_one_letter_code
_entity_poly.pdbx_strand_id
1 'polypeptide(L)'
;MAQTFNMTSEQLHELIEAVRVSAASAAGNAAAAGAAGAQGAKGKGSFSACTHSFGGTRDYDVVEEFITNIVTYKELEDISDENALKGISLLFYGLASTWWQGVRKEAATWNDAIGLIREHFSPTKPAYQVYMEFFQKKQEDHDPIDTFVVHKRALLAQLPANRHDEQTELDLLYGLLNIKYRKHIARQSVQSFKELLEQGRIIEHNNQEDEELTAATKNVRGSRRTTRCTYCNFRGHTFDNCRKRQKDRQEENHDE
;
A
#
# COMPACT_ATOMS: atom_id res chain seq x y z
N MET A 1 -60.76 -59.27 39.55
CA MET A 1 -60.07 -58.95 40.82
C MET A 1 -58.88 -58.07 40.49
N ALA A 2 -58.89 -56.79 40.90
CA ALA A 2 -57.79 -55.87 40.64
C ALA A 2 -56.81 -55.93 41.82
N GLN A 3 -55.56 -56.33 41.56
CA GLN A 3 -54.50 -56.32 42.57
C GLN A 3 -53.95 -54.90 42.70
N THR A 4 -54.24 -54.24 43.82
CA THR A 4 -53.60 -52.99 44.22
C THR A 4 -52.26 -53.32 44.89
N PHE A 5 -51.16 -52.99 44.23
CA PHE A 5 -49.82 -53.04 44.83
C PHE A 5 -49.65 -51.84 45.76
N ASN A 6 -49.62 -52.08 47.08
CA ASN A 6 -49.26 -51.07 48.06
C ASN A 6 -47.74 -51.07 48.23
N MET A 7 -47.09 -50.02 47.74
CA MET A 7 -45.67 -49.76 47.95
C MET A 7 -45.46 -49.20 49.37
N THR A 8 -44.51 -49.75 50.13
CA THR A 8 -44.25 -49.28 51.49
C THR A 8 -43.52 -47.92 51.47
N SER A 9 -43.63 -47.15 52.55
CA SER A 9 -42.99 -45.83 52.66
C SER A 9 -41.46 -45.89 52.51
N GLU A 10 -40.84 -46.99 52.93
CA GLU A 10 -39.40 -47.22 52.76
C GLU A 10 -39.03 -47.45 51.29
N GLN A 11 -39.81 -48.23 50.56
CA GLN A 11 -39.62 -48.46 49.12
C GLN A 11 -39.80 -47.18 48.30
N LEU A 12 -40.71 -46.30 48.71
CA LEU A 12 -40.89 -44.98 48.10
C LEU A 12 -39.66 -44.08 48.33
N HIS A 13 -39.11 -44.09 49.54
CA HIS A 13 -37.91 -43.31 49.88
C HIS A 13 -36.68 -43.76 49.08
N GLU A 14 -36.48 -45.07 48.96
CA GLU A 14 -35.37 -45.66 48.21
C GLU A 14 -35.45 -45.32 46.71
N LEU A 15 -36.67 -45.32 46.15
CA LEU A 15 -36.93 -44.87 44.77
C LEU A 15 -36.63 -43.38 44.57
N ILE A 16 -37.01 -42.53 45.52
CA ILE A 16 -36.73 -41.08 45.43
C ILE A 16 -35.23 -40.82 45.50
N GLU A 17 -34.50 -41.54 46.35
CA GLU A 17 -33.05 -41.41 46.48
C GLU A 17 -32.32 -41.91 45.22
N ALA A 18 -32.74 -43.05 44.66
CA ALA A 18 -32.22 -43.57 43.40
C ALA A 18 -32.47 -42.61 42.21
N VAL A 19 -33.64 -41.96 42.16
CA VAL A 19 -33.97 -40.95 41.14
C VAL A 19 -33.14 -39.69 41.33
N ARG A 20 -32.88 -39.25 42.57
CA ARG A 20 -32.02 -38.09 42.86
C ARG A 20 -30.57 -38.34 42.48
N VAL A 21 -30.03 -39.53 42.77
CA VAL A 21 -28.67 -39.93 42.37
C VAL A 21 -28.56 -40.03 40.84
N SER A 22 -29.58 -40.56 40.17
CA SER A 22 -29.65 -40.62 38.70
C SER A 22 -29.79 -39.23 38.05
N ALA A 23 -30.51 -38.31 38.69
CA ALA A 23 -30.62 -36.93 38.22
C ALA A 23 -29.31 -36.14 38.42
N ALA A 24 -28.59 -36.39 39.52
CA ALA A 24 -27.28 -35.78 39.77
C ALA A 24 -26.20 -36.27 38.79
N SER A 25 -26.21 -37.55 38.43
CA SER A 25 -25.30 -38.10 37.40
C SER A 25 -25.65 -37.62 35.99
N ALA A 26 -26.95 -37.48 35.68
CA ALA A 26 -27.40 -36.88 34.42
C ALA A 26 -27.03 -35.38 34.32
N ALA A 27 -27.12 -34.63 35.42
CA ALA A 27 -26.71 -33.23 35.47
C ALA A 27 -25.18 -33.07 35.38
N GLY A 28 -24.40 -33.96 35.99
CA GLY A 28 -22.94 -34.00 35.86
C GLY A 28 -22.47 -34.32 34.44
N ASN A 29 -23.13 -35.26 33.77
CA ASN A 29 -22.84 -35.60 32.37
C ASN A 29 -23.30 -34.52 31.39
N ALA A 30 -24.42 -33.83 31.66
CA ALA A 30 -24.87 -32.67 30.87
C ALA A 30 -23.97 -31.45 31.06
N ALA A 31 -23.39 -31.25 32.25
CA ALA A 31 -22.39 -30.20 32.49
C ALA A 31 -21.04 -30.51 31.83
N ALA A 32 -20.62 -31.79 31.77
CA ALA A 32 -19.42 -32.20 31.04
C ALA A 32 -19.60 -32.10 29.50
N ALA A 33 -20.77 -32.47 28.99
CA ALA A 33 -21.12 -32.28 27.57
C ALA A 33 -21.33 -30.79 27.21
N GLY A 34 -21.89 -30.01 28.13
CA GLY A 34 -22.04 -28.56 28.02
C GLY A 34 -20.71 -27.80 28.09
N ALA A 35 -19.74 -28.26 28.88
CA ALA A 35 -18.41 -27.67 28.93
C ALA A 35 -17.54 -28.01 27.70
N ALA A 36 -17.75 -29.20 27.10
CA ALA A 36 -17.12 -29.55 25.82
C ALA A 36 -17.79 -28.84 24.61
N GLY A 37 -19.08 -28.49 24.72
CA GLY A 37 -19.85 -27.79 23.68
C GLY A 37 -19.92 -26.26 23.82
N ALA A 38 -19.57 -25.71 24.99
CA ALA A 38 -19.55 -24.28 25.29
C ALA A 38 -18.13 -23.68 25.29
N GLN A 39 -17.14 -24.40 24.76
CA GLN A 39 -16.12 -23.75 23.95
C GLN A 39 -16.75 -23.43 22.59
N GLY A 40 -17.67 -22.45 22.62
CA GLY A 40 -18.22 -21.85 21.44
C GLY A 40 -17.08 -21.39 20.56
N ALA A 41 -16.91 -22.06 19.42
CA ALA A 41 -17.00 -21.41 18.13
C ALA A 41 -16.50 -19.95 18.12
N LYS A 42 -15.21 -19.73 18.40
CA LYS A 42 -14.47 -18.94 17.41
C LYS A 42 -14.62 -19.74 16.12
N GLY A 43 -15.45 -19.26 15.20
CA GLY A 43 -15.60 -19.92 13.90
C GLY A 43 -14.21 -20.28 13.42
N LYS A 44 -13.96 -21.54 13.05
CA LYS A 44 -12.66 -21.96 12.52
C LYS A 44 -12.28 -20.93 11.46
N GLY A 45 -11.26 -20.12 11.74
CA GLY A 45 -10.89 -19.02 10.87
C GLY A 45 -10.70 -19.56 9.46
N SER A 46 -11.29 -18.88 8.48
CA SER A 46 -11.33 -19.34 7.09
C SER A 46 -11.13 -18.15 6.16
N PHE A 47 -10.62 -18.44 4.97
CA PHE A 47 -10.40 -17.46 3.92
C PHE A 47 -11.68 -17.05 3.18
N SER A 48 -12.86 -17.50 3.61
CA SER A 48 -14.15 -17.21 2.95
C SER A 48 -14.51 -15.72 2.94
N ALA A 49 -14.09 -14.95 3.94
CA ALA A 49 -14.31 -13.50 4.01
C ALA A 49 -13.10 -12.68 3.54
N CYS A 50 -12.05 -13.33 3.03
CA CYS A 50 -10.87 -12.64 2.54
C CYS A 50 -11.18 -11.95 1.20
N THR A 51 -10.90 -10.66 1.11
CA THR A 51 -11.10 -9.85 -0.11
C THR A 51 -9.90 -9.90 -1.06
N HIS A 52 -8.77 -10.44 -0.61
CA HIS A 52 -7.56 -10.54 -1.40
C HIS A 52 -7.59 -11.79 -2.28
N SER A 53 -7.26 -11.63 -3.55
CA SER A 53 -7.28 -12.72 -4.52
C SER A 53 -6.12 -12.56 -5.49
N PHE A 54 -5.65 -13.67 -6.07
CA PHE A 54 -4.49 -13.69 -6.95
C PHE A 54 -4.78 -14.41 -8.27
N GLY A 55 -4.53 -13.71 -9.38
CA GLY A 55 -4.82 -14.17 -10.73
C GLY A 55 -3.69 -14.87 -11.47
N GLY A 56 -2.46 -14.85 -10.92
CA GLY A 56 -1.27 -15.43 -11.56
C GLY A 56 -0.39 -14.43 -12.30
N THR A 57 -0.52 -13.12 -12.02
CA THR A 57 0.38 -12.10 -12.57
C THR A 57 1.82 -12.37 -12.14
N ARG A 58 2.76 -12.39 -13.10
CA ARG A 58 4.19 -12.66 -12.85
C ARG A 58 4.93 -11.36 -12.53
N ASP A 59 4.57 -10.77 -11.40
CA ASP A 59 5.14 -9.50 -10.92
C ASP A 59 5.52 -9.64 -9.45
N TYR A 60 6.75 -9.24 -9.09
CA TYR A 60 7.25 -9.35 -7.72
C TYR A 60 6.39 -8.57 -6.74
N ASP A 61 6.01 -7.33 -7.09
CA ASP A 61 5.31 -6.43 -6.17
C ASP A 61 3.89 -6.95 -5.91
N VAL A 62 3.20 -7.40 -6.96
CA VAL A 62 1.84 -7.97 -6.85
C VAL A 62 1.83 -9.27 -6.04
N VAL A 63 2.85 -10.12 -6.22
CA VAL A 63 2.95 -11.40 -5.52
C VAL A 63 3.26 -11.18 -4.03
N GLU A 64 4.23 -10.33 -3.70
CA GLU A 64 4.55 -10.05 -2.29
C GLU A 64 3.42 -9.29 -1.59
N GLU A 65 2.74 -8.34 -2.26
CA GLU A 65 1.56 -7.67 -1.70
C GLU A 65 0.46 -8.69 -1.35
N PHE A 66 0.15 -9.60 -2.27
CA PHE A 66 -0.81 -10.67 -2.01
C PHE A 66 -0.37 -11.55 -0.84
N ILE A 67 0.89 -12.00 -0.80
CA ILE A 67 1.40 -12.86 0.27
C ILE A 67 1.34 -12.16 1.63
N THR A 68 1.79 -10.91 1.71
CA THR A 68 1.73 -10.13 2.96
C THR A 68 0.29 -10.02 3.45
N ASN A 69 -0.64 -9.67 2.57
CA ASN A 69 -2.04 -9.52 2.93
C ASN A 69 -2.67 -10.82 3.46
N ILE A 70 -2.42 -11.97 2.82
CA ILE A 70 -2.99 -13.26 3.26
C ILE A 70 -2.33 -13.78 4.53
N VAL A 71 -1.03 -13.52 4.75
CA VAL A 71 -0.33 -13.89 5.98
C VAL A 71 -0.83 -13.03 7.15
N THR A 72 -0.96 -11.72 6.97
CA THR A 72 -1.55 -10.83 7.97
C THR A 72 -3.00 -11.23 8.27
N TYR A 73 -3.82 -11.53 7.25
CA TYR A 73 -5.19 -12.00 7.46
C TYR A 73 -5.24 -13.32 8.25
N LYS A 74 -4.36 -14.28 7.92
CA LYS A 74 -4.24 -15.55 8.63
C LYS A 74 -3.91 -15.36 10.12
N GLU A 75 -3.02 -14.40 10.43
CA GLU A 75 -2.66 -14.04 11.80
C GLU A 75 -3.80 -13.35 12.56
N LEU A 76 -4.53 -12.44 11.90
CA LEU A 76 -5.66 -11.73 12.51
C LEU A 76 -6.86 -12.65 12.80
N GLU A 77 -7.18 -13.55 11.88
CA GLU A 77 -8.29 -14.49 11.98
C GLU A 77 -7.93 -15.81 12.69
N ASP A 78 -6.70 -15.92 13.22
CA ASP A 78 -6.21 -17.08 13.97
C ASP A 78 -6.43 -18.41 13.21
N ILE A 79 -6.10 -18.40 11.91
CA ILE A 79 -6.30 -19.54 11.02
C ILE A 79 -5.13 -20.51 11.19
N SER A 80 -5.42 -21.77 11.53
CA SER A 80 -4.40 -22.82 11.59
C SER A 80 -3.78 -23.10 10.22
N ASP A 81 -2.51 -23.50 10.19
CA ASP A 81 -1.77 -23.77 8.93
C ASP A 81 -2.47 -24.82 8.06
N GLU A 82 -3.06 -25.85 8.68
CA GLU A 82 -3.83 -26.88 7.96
C GLU A 82 -5.10 -26.33 7.29
N ASN A 83 -5.83 -25.45 7.99
CA ASN A 83 -7.03 -24.83 7.44
C ASN A 83 -6.65 -23.80 6.39
N ALA A 84 -5.54 -23.08 6.58
CA ALA A 84 -5.02 -22.13 5.63
C ALA A 84 -4.62 -22.83 4.33
N LEU A 85 -3.89 -23.95 4.40
CA LEU A 85 -3.48 -24.74 3.23
C LEU A 85 -4.68 -25.31 2.46
N LYS A 86 -5.72 -25.76 3.15
CA LYS A 86 -6.97 -26.22 2.50
C LYS A 86 -7.74 -25.07 1.87
N GLY A 87 -7.76 -23.91 2.52
CA GLY A 87 -8.50 -22.73 2.09
C GLY A 87 -7.81 -21.88 1.02
N ILE A 88 -6.49 -22.02 0.83
CA ILE A 88 -5.71 -21.16 -0.09
C ILE A 88 -6.22 -21.18 -1.53
N SER A 89 -6.80 -22.31 -1.96
CA SER A 89 -7.37 -22.46 -3.30
C SER A 89 -8.54 -21.50 -3.59
N LEU A 90 -9.24 -21.00 -2.58
CA LEU A 90 -10.33 -20.02 -2.71
C LEU A 90 -9.83 -18.64 -3.14
N LEU A 91 -8.56 -18.34 -2.86
CA LEU A 91 -7.94 -17.05 -3.15
C LEU A 91 -7.42 -16.97 -4.60
N PHE A 92 -7.36 -18.11 -5.30
CA PHE A 92 -6.83 -18.18 -6.66
C PHE A 92 -7.92 -18.12 -7.71
N TYR A 93 -7.68 -17.31 -8.74
CA TYR A 93 -8.48 -17.29 -9.96
C TYR A 93 -7.59 -17.35 -11.20
N GLY A 94 -8.19 -17.58 -12.37
CA GLY A 94 -7.47 -17.58 -13.64
C GLY A 94 -6.29 -18.57 -13.70
N LEU A 95 -5.11 -18.06 -14.07
CA LEU A 95 -3.90 -18.86 -14.27
C LEU A 95 -3.41 -19.48 -12.95
N ALA A 96 -3.48 -18.73 -11.84
CA ALA A 96 -3.06 -19.24 -10.54
C ALA A 96 -3.88 -20.45 -10.09
N SER A 97 -5.19 -20.46 -10.36
CA SER A 97 -6.06 -21.60 -10.02
C SER A 97 -5.67 -22.86 -10.81
N THR A 98 -5.39 -22.71 -12.11
CA THR A 98 -4.95 -23.81 -12.98
C THR A 98 -3.59 -24.37 -12.54
N TRP A 99 -2.65 -23.49 -12.21
CA TRP A 99 -1.34 -23.88 -11.68
C TRP A 99 -1.46 -24.63 -10.36
N TRP A 100 -2.24 -24.12 -9.40
CA TRP A 100 -2.39 -24.73 -8.07
C TRP A 100 -2.94 -26.15 -8.14
N GLN A 101 -3.86 -26.43 -9.06
CA GLN A 101 -4.38 -27.79 -9.25
C GLN A 101 -3.28 -28.82 -9.61
N GLY A 102 -2.23 -28.38 -10.32
CA GLY A 102 -1.08 -29.21 -10.67
C GLY A 102 -0.12 -29.45 -9.50
N VAL A 103 0.19 -28.41 -8.73
CA VAL A 103 1.27 -28.44 -7.71
C VAL A 103 0.77 -28.66 -6.28
N ARG A 104 -0.54 -28.66 -6.01
CA ARG A 104 -1.10 -28.77 -4.64
C ARG A 104 -0.64 -29.99 -3.83
N LYS A 105 -0.14 -31.04 -4.48
CA LYS A 105 0.37 -32.24 -3.80
C LYS A 105 1.81 -32.09 -3.32
N GLU A 106 2.54 -31.13 -3.87
CA GLU A 106 3.94 -30.83 -3.54
C GLU A 106 4.02 -29.94 -2.29
N ALA A 107 2.99 -29.14 -2.01
CA ALA A 107 2.87 -28.32 -0.81
C ALA A 107 2.38 -29.14 0.40
N ALA A 108 3.30 -29.56 1.28
CA ALA A 108 2.95 -30.27 2.53
C ALA A 108 2.56 -29.31 3.67
N THR A 109 3.20 -28.14 3.73
CA THR A 109 2.95 -27.12 4.75
C THR A 109 2.48 -25.80 4.14
N TRP A 110 1.92 -24.91 4.98
CA TRP A 110 1.57 -23.55 4.57
C TRP A 110 2.81 -22.79 4.03
N ASN A 111 3.95 -22.94 4.69
CA ASN A 111 5.19 -22.29 4.25
C ASN A 111 5.68 -22.81 2.89
N ASP A 112 5.52 -24.10 2.61
CA ASP A 112 5.84 -24.67 1.29
C ASP A 112 4.93 -24.08 0.21
N ALA A 113 3.63 -23.94 0.49
CA ALA A 113 2.69 -23.32 -0.45
C ALA A 113 3.10 -21.86 -0.77
N ILE A 114 3.43 -21.07 0.26
CA ILE A 114 3.93 -19.70 0.07
C ILE A 114 5.25 -19.68 -0.71
N GLY A 115 6.17 -20.61 -0.41
CA GLY A 115 7.43 -20.78 -1.13
C GLY A 115 7.22 -21.06 -2.62
N LEU A 116 6.31 -21.99 -2.95
CA LEU A 116 5.97 -22.33 -4.33
C LEU A 116 5.33 -21.15 -5.09
N ILE A 117 4.48 -20.35 -4.43
CA ILE A 117 3.91 -19.14 -5.05
C ILE A 117 5.01 -18.16 -5.41
N ARG A 118 5.95 -17.91 -4.48
CA ARG A 118 7.10 -17.05 -4.74
C ARG A 118 7.95 -17.59 -5.87
N GLU A 119 8.38 -18.85 -5.80
CA GLU A 119 9.24 -19.45 -6.82
C GLU A 119 8.61 -19.39 -8.22
N HIS A 120 7.31 -19.68 -8.31
CA HIS A 120 6.65 -19.78 -9.61
C HIS A 120 6.23 -18.42 -10.19
N PHE A 121 5.69 -17.51 -9.38
CA PHE A 121 5.12 -16.23 -9.85
C PHE A 121 5.97 -15.00 -9.54
N SER A 122 6.86 -15.07 -8.54
CA SER A 122 7.80 -14.00 -8.23
C SER A 122 9.15 -14.34 -8.85
N PRO A 123 9.47 -13.83 -10.05
CA PRO A 123 10.82 -13.99 -10.58
C PRO A 123 11.78 -13.33 -9.58
N THR A 124 12.47 -14.15 -8.77
CA THR A 124 13.43 -13.66 -7.79
C THR A 124 14.56 -12.99 -8.56
N LYS A 125 14.52 -11.67 -8.65
CA LYS A 125 15.59 -10.91 -9.32
C LYS A 125 16.87 -11.21 -8.57
N PRO A 126 17.90 -11.79 -9.22
CA PRO A 126 19.17 -12.00 -8.54
C PRO A 126 19.73 -10.64 -8.13
N ALA A 127 20.47 -10.60 -7.02
CA ALA A 127 20.91 -9.34 -6.42
C ALA A 127 21.64 -8.40 -7.39
N TYR A 128 22.42 -8.93 -8.34
CA TYR A 128 23.11 -8.10 -9.34
C TYR A 128 22.13 -7.36 -10.26
N GLN A 129 20.99 -7.98 -10.61
CA GLN A 129 19.96 -7.36 -11.45
C GLN A 129 19.22 -6.27 -10.68
N VAL A 130 18.96 -6.49 -9.38
CA VAL A 130 18.43 -5.46 -8.48
C VAL A 130 19.35 -4.24 -8.44
N TYR A 131 20.67 -4.43 -8.30
CA TYR A 131 21.60 -3.30 -8.35
C TYR A 131 21.62 -2.60 -9.71
N MET A 132 21.61 -3.35 -10.81
CA MET A 132 21.56 -2.76 -12.15
C MET A 132 20.32 -1.87 -12.30
N GLU A 133 19.15 -2.36 -11.91
CA GLU A 133 17.90 -1.60 -11.94
C GLU A 133 17.90 -0.41 -10.97
N PHE A 134 18.48 -0.60 -9.78
CA PHE A 134 18.64 0.46 -8.77
C PHE A 134 19.46 1.63 -9.32
N PHE A 135 20.58 1.38 -10.01
CA PHE A 135 21.44 2.45 -10.55
C PHE A 135 21.04 2.95 -11.93
N GLN A 136 20.16 2.24 -12.65
CA GLN A 136 19.80 2.56 -14.03
C GLN A 136 19.09 3.91 -14.15
N LYS A 137 18.12 4.19 -13.27
CA LYS A 137 17.31 5.42 -13.31
C LYS A 137 17.68 6.35 -12.17
N LYS A 138 18.15 7.55 -12.52
CA LYS A 138 18.32 8.68 -11.59
C LYS A 138 16.99 9.37 -11.35
N GLN A 139 16.92 10.22 -10.33
CA GLN A 139 15.73 11.01 -10.05
C GLN A 139 15.52 12.09 -11.11
N GLU A 140 14.36 12.06 -11.76
CA GLU A 140 13.96 13.05 -12.77
C GLU A 140 13.61 14.40 -12.13
N ASP A 141 13.61 15.48 -12.93
CA ASP A 141 13.38 16.84 -12.41
C ASP A 141 11.99 17.04 -11.79
N HIS A 142 10.98 16.31 -12.28
CA HIS A 142 9.59 16.41 -11.82
C HIS A 142 9.21 15.30 -10.83
N ASP A 143 10.13 14.39 -10.50
CA ASP A 143 9.87 13.29 -9.57
C ASP A 143 10.04 13.78 -8.12
N PRO A 144 8.99 13.72 -7.28
CA PRO A 144 9.08 14.09 -5.87
C PRO A 144 10.02 13.16 -5.10
N ILE A 145 10.61 13.67 -4.02
CA ILE A 145 11.55 12.93 -3.18
C ILE A 145 10.88 11.72 -2.53
N ASP A 146 9.63 11.86 -2.09
CA ASP A 146 8.87 10.80 -1.42
C ASP A 146 8.70 9.59 -2.35
N THR A 147 8.17 9.81 -3.55
CA THR A 147 7.94 8.77 -4.56
C THR A 147 9.26 8.11 -4.99
N PHE A 148 10.30 8.90 -5.22
CA PHE A 148 11.61 8.38 -5.60
C PHE A 148 12.21 7.46 -4.51
N VAL A 149 12.21 7.91 -3.26
CA VAL A 149 12.74 7.14 -2.13
C VAL A 149 11.95 5.85 -1.92
N VAL A 150 10.61 5.89 -2.02
CA VAL A 150 9.76 4.69 -1.89
C VAL A 150 10.13 3.64 -2.92
N HIS A 151 10.22 4.01 -4.20
CA HIS A 151 10.59 3.06 -5.25
C HIS A 151 11.99 2.47 -5.06
N LYS A 152 12.97 3.29 -4.65
CA LYS A 152 14.33 2.81 -4.41
C LYS A 152 14.43 1.90 -3.19
N ARG A 153 13.70 2.18 -2.11
CA ARG A 153 13.64 1.32 -0.93
C ARG A 153 12.93 0.00 -1.23
N ALA A 154 11.89 0.01 -2.07
CA ALA A 154 11.23 -1.21 -2.53
C ALA A 154 12.20 -2.14 -3.28
N LEU A 155 13.08 -1.60 -4.13
CA LEU A 155 14.13 -2.39 -4.79
C LEU A 155 15.16 -2.95 -3.80
N LEU A 156 15.62 -2.16 -2.83
CA LEU A 156 16.58 -2.62 -1.83
C LEU A 156 16.00 -3.72 -0.94
N ALA A 157 14.70 -3.67 -0.64
CA ALA A 157 14.00 -4.70 0.14
C ALA A 157 13.98 -6.09 -0.54
N GLN A 158 14.22 -6.16 -1.86
CA GLN A 158 14.35 -7.43 -2.59
C GLN A 158 15.69 -8.13 -2.34
N LEU A 159 16.68 -7.41 -1.77
CA LEU A 159 17.96 -8.00 -1.42
C LEU A 159 17.85 -8.82 -0.12
N PRO A 160 18.75 -9.79 0.10
CA PRO A 160 18.79 -10.53 1.36
C PRO A 160 18.89 -9.59 2.57
N ALA A 161 18.10 -9.88 3.60
CA ALA A 161 18.07 -9.09 4.83
C ALA A 161 19.47 -8.96 5.48
N ASN A 162 19.72 -7.82 6.13
CA ASN A 162 20.99 -7.49 6.80
C ASN A 162 22.21 -7.39 5.87
N ARG A 163 22.02 -7.25 4.55
CA ARG A 163 23.13 -7.01 3.64
C ARG A 163 23.69 -5.59 3.75
N HIS A 164 22.82 -4.60 3.90
CA HIS A 164 23.16 -3.19 4.02
C HIS A 164 22.56 -2.62 5.29
N ASP A 165 23.25 -1.68 5.92
CA ASP A 165 22.69 -0.80 6.94
C ASP A 165 22.09 0.45 6.28
N GLU A 166 21.27 1.19 7.03
CA GLU A 166 20.59 2.38 6.53
C GLU A 166 21.60 3.44 6.01
N GLN A 167 22.78 3.52 6.61
CA GLN A 167 23.82 4.44 6.19
C GLN A 167 24.38 4.10 4.80
N THR A 168 24.65 2.82 4.53
CA THR A 168 25.07 2.35 3.21
C THR A 168 23.96 2.55 2.18
N GLU A 169 22.71 2.25 2.53
CA GLU A 169 21.58 2.47 1.62
C GLU A 169 21.42 3.96 1.23
N LEU A 170 21.61 4.87 2.18
CA LEU A 170 21.63 6.31 1.92
C LEU A 170 22.80 6.72 1.01
N ASP A 171 23.98 6.12 1.15
CA ASP A 171 25.12 6.39 0.26
C ASP A 171 24.81 5.98 -1.18
N LEU A 172 24.22 4.80 -1.37
CA LEU A 172 23.81 4.30 -2.69
C LEU A 172 22.73 5.21 -3.32
N LEU A 173 21.75 5.64 -2.52
CA LEU A 173 20.66 6.51 -2.97
C LEU A 173 21.14 7.93 -3.29
N TYR A 174 22.00 8.52 -2.46
CA TYR A 174 22.38 9.94 -2.55
C TYR A 174 23.02 10.29 -3.90
N GLY A 175 23.77 9.35 -4.50
CA GLY A 175 24.36 9.52 -5.83
C GLY A 175 23.34 9.60 -6.97
N LEU A 176 22.11 9.15 -6.74
CA LEU A 176 21.01 9.13 -7.72
C LEU A 176 20.04 10.30 -7.56
N LEU A 177 20.12 11.04 -6.45
CA LEU A 177 19.28 12.21 -6.19
C LEU A 177 19.55 13.32 -7.21
N ASN A 178 18.48 14.04 -7.54
CA ASN A 178 18.56 15.17 -8.45
C ASN A 178 19.39 16.30 -7.82
N ILE A 179 20.07 17.08 -8.66
CA ILE A 179 20.89 18.21 -8.23
C ILE A 179 20.08 19.27 -7.46
N LYS A 180 18.77 19.39 -7.71
CA LYS A 180 17.87 20.30 -6.98
C LYS A 180 17.84 20.02 -5.47
N TYR A 181 18.06 18.77 -5.04
CA TYR A 181 18.17 18.44 -3.60
C TYR A 181 19.62 18.52 -3.12
N ARG A 182 20.56 17.95 -3.88
CA ARG A 182 21.99 17.85 -3.49
C ARG A 182 22.70 19.19 -3.30
N LYS A 183 22.14 20.28 -3.84
CA LYS A 183 22.62 21.65 -3.59
C LYS A 183 22.36 22.12 -2.16
N HIS A 184 21.29 21.64 -1.54
CA HIS A 184 20.85 22.08 -0.21
C HIS A 184 21.07 21.02 0.86
N ILE A 185 21.03 19.74 0.49
CA ILE A 185 21.24 18.60 1.39
C ILE A 185 22.67 18.10 1.21
N ALA A 186 23.53 18.31 2.21
CA ALA A 186 24.85 17.70 2.23
C ALA A 186 24.77 16.25 2.72
N ARG A 187 25.51 15.32 2.11
CA ARG A 187 25.47 13.90 2.52
C ARG A 187 25.70 13.68 4.01
N GLN A 188 26.66 14.39 4.61
CA GLN A 188 27.00 14.26 6.03
C GLN A 188 25.94 14.83 6.98
N SER A 189 24.98 15.61 6.47
CA SER A 189 23.93 16.25 7.28
C SER A 189 22.70 15.37 7.49
N VAL A 190 22.63 14.21 6.84
CA VAL A 190 21.50 13.27 6.91
C VAL A 190 22.01 11.90 7.36
N GLN A 191 21.40 11.35 8.41
CA GLN A 191 21.75 10.03 8.95
C GLN A 191 20.64 9.00 8.78
N SER A 192 19.42 9.45 8.45
CA SER A 192 18.26 8.57 8.24
C SER A 192 17.46 8.96 7.01
N PHE A 193 16.68 8.02 6.48
CA PHE A 193 15.71 8.31 5.40
C PHE A 193 14.67 9.34 5.84
N LYS A 194 14.32 9.35 7.13
CA LYS A 194 13.38 10.32 7.69
C LYS A 194 13.88 11.75 7.52
N GLU A 195 15.13 12.02 7.91
CA GLU A 195 15.74 13.34 7.79
C GLU A 195 15.86 13.78 6.33
N LEU A 196 16.23 12.86 5.43
CA LEU A 196 16.29 13.13 3.99
C LEU A 196 14.92 13.55 3.43
N LEU A 197 13.86 12.86 3.80
CA LEU A 197 12.50 13.17 3.35
C LEU A 197 12.00 14.51 3.93
N GLU A 198 12.26 14.78 5.22
CA GLU A 198 11.89 16.05 5.84
C GLU A 198 12.56 17.24 5.15
N GLN A 199 13.87 17.18 4.93
CA GLN A 199 14.59 18.23 4.22
C GLN A 199 14.16 18.34 2.75
N GLY A 200 13.92 17.21 2.09
CA GLY A 200 13.46 17.16 0.71
C GLY A 200 12.11 17.85 0.50
N ARG A 201 11.14 17.60 1.39
CA ARG A 201 9.81 18.25 1.35
C ARG A 201 9.90 19.77 1.54
N ILE A 202 10.77 20.25 2.43
CA ILE A 202 10.99 21.68 2.64
C ILE A 202 11.54 22.32 1.36
N ILE A 203 12.50 21.66 0.70
CA ILE A 203 13.08 22.16 -0.56
C ILE A 203 12.03 22.20 -1.67
N GLU A 204 11.19 21.17 -1.80
CA GLU A 204 10.11 21.14 -2.77
C GLU A 204 9.11 22.26 -2.56
N HIS A 205 8.70 22.47 -1.31
CA HIS A 205 7.80 23.56 -0.96
C HIS A 205 8.39 24.93 -1.34
N ASN A 206 9.64 25.20 -0.95
CA ASN A 206 10.31 26.47 -1.26
C ASN A 206 10.49 26.67 -2.78
N ASN A 207 10.79 25.61 -3.53
CA ASN A 207 10.96 25.69 -4.98
C ASN A 207 9.61 25.97 -5.68
N GLN A 208 8.52 25.37 -5.20
CA GLN A 208 7.17 25.66 -5.71
C GLN A 208 6.81 27.13 -5.49
N GLU A 209 7.07 27.67 -4.30
CA GLU A 209 6.84 29.09 -4.02
C GLU A 209 7.69 30.02 -4.92
N ASP A 210 8.96 29.70 -5.17
CA ASP A 210 9.82 30.48 -6.07
C ASP A 210 9.37 30.40 -7.54
N GLU A 211 8.91 29.22 -7.98
CA GLU A 211 8.31 29.05 -9.31
C GLU A 211 7.03 29.89 -9.47
N GLU A 212 6.17 29.94 -8.46
CA GLU A 212 4.96 30.77 -8.46
C GLU A 212 5.29 32.28 -8.49
N LEU A 213 6.26 32.72 -7.68
CA LEU A 213 6.73 34.11 -7.66
C LEU A 213 7.37 34.52 -9.00
N THR A 214 8.17 33.64 -9.60
CA THR A 214 8.79 33.90 -10.91
C THR A 214 7.77 33.86 -12.05
N ALA A 215 6.74 33.02 -11.97
CA ALA A 215 5.62 33.02 -12.92
C ALA A 215 4.79 34.31 -12.81
N ALA A 216 4.49 34.76 -11.59
CA ALA A 216 3.77 36.01 -11.36
C ALA A 216 4.54 37.23 -11.92
N THR A 217 5.86 37.30 -11.71
CA THR A 217 6.69 38.39 -12.26
C THR A 217 6.84 38.35 -13.78
N LYS A 218 6.88 37.16 -14.39
CA LYS A 218 6.83 37.01 -15.86
C LYS A 218 5.51 37.51 -16.44
N ASN A 219 4.38 37.24 -15.78
CA ASN A 219 3.06 37.74 -16.19
C ASN A 219 2.97 39.27 -16.10
N VAL A 220 3.57 39.88 -15.07
CA VAL A 220 3.67 41.35 -14.96
C VAL A 220 4.54 41.96 -16.07
N ARG A 221 5.67 41.33 -16.44
CA ARG A 221 6.51 41.79 -17.56
C ARG A 221 5.86 41.60 -18.92
N GLY A 222 5.09 40.53 -19.11
CA GLY A 222 4.27 40.30 -20.31
C GLY A 222 3.21 41.39 -20.50
N SER A 223 2.59 41.86 -19.41
CA SER A 223 1.65 42.98 -19.41
C SER A 223 2.31 44.35 -19.66
N ARG A 224 3.61 44.51 -19.38
CA ARG A 224 4.38 45.77 -19.61
C ARG A 224 5.00 45.87 -21.01
N ARG A 225 4.69 44.97 -21.94
CA ARG A 225 5.04 45.20 -23.36
C ARG A 225 4.29 46.43 -23.84
N THR A 226 4.99 47.57 -23.92
CA THR A 226 4.47 48.81 -24.49
C THR A 226 3.83 48.49 -25.84
N THR A 227 2.51 48.64 -25.93
CA THR A 227 1.75 48.37 -27.16
C THR A 227 2.39 49.15 -28.30
N ARG A 228 2.76 48.43 -29.37
CA ARG A 228 3.27 49.04 -30.59
C ARG A 228 2.06 49.51 -31.38
N CYS A 229 2.06 50.76 -31.81
CA CYS A 229 1.00 51.27 -32.67
C CYS A 229 1.00 50.49 -34.00
N THR A 230 -0.14 49.93 -34.40
CA THR A 230 -0.29 49.16 -35.65
C THR A 230 -0.22 50.01 -36.91
N TYR A 231 -0.40 51.34 -36.79
CA TYR A 231 -0.33 52.28 -37.92
C TYR A 231 1.10 52.73 -38.21
N CYS A 232 1.80 53.26 -37.21
CA CYS A 232 3.11 53.90 -37.38
C CYS A 232 4.27 53.05 -36.86
N ASN A 233 4.00 51.89 -36.26
CA ASN A 233 5.01 50.98 -35.71
C ASN A 233 5.92 51.60 -34.62
N PHE A 234 5.56 52.74 -34.04
CA PHE A 234 6.25 53.31 -32.89
C PHE A 234 5.64 52.81 -31.57
N ARG A 235 6.44 52.77 -30.50
CA ARG A 235 6.02 52.32 -29.17
C ARG A 235 5.45 53.51 -28.37
N GLY A 236 4.59 53.22 -27.40
CA GLY A 236 4.13 54.21 -26.41
C GLY A 236 2.80 54.89 -26.70
N HIS A 237 2.05 54.47 -27.73
CA HIS A 237 0.69 54.94 -27.99
C HIS A 237 -0.12 53.91 -28.80
N THR A 238 -1.45 54.01 -28.77
CA THR A 238 -2.38 53.15 -29.51
C THR A 238 -2.67 53.69 -30.92
N PHE A 239 -3.29 52.86 -31.77
CA PHE A 239 -3.74 53.24 -33.11
C PHE A 239 -4.62 54.50 -33.09
N ASP A 240 -5.59 54.56 -32.18
CA ASP A 240 -6.53 55.69 -32.08
C ASP A 240 -5.82 57.00 -31.73
N ASN A 241 -4.87 56.96 -30.81
CA ASN A 241 -4.04 58.12 -30.46
C ASN A 241 -3.14 58.55 -31.62
N CYS A 242 -2.69 57.62 -32.46
CA CYS A 242 -1.91 57.92 -33.65
C CYS A 242 -2.74 58.66 -34.70
N ARG A 243 -3.94 58.15 -34.97
CA ARG A 243 -4.88 58.73 -35.93
C ARG A 243 -5.36 60.12 -35.49
N LYS A 244 -5.63 60.30 -34.20
CA LYS A 244 -6.01 61.61 -33.64
C LYS A 244 -4.91 62.65 -33.85
N ARG A 245 -3.66 62.33 -33.50
CA ARG A 245 -2.50 63.22 -33.73
C ARG A 245 -2.27 63.56 -35.21
N GLN A 246 -2.60 62.65 -36.12
CA GLN A 246 -2.48 62.91 -37.55
C GLN A 246 -3.58 63.85 -38.04
N LYS A 247 -4.80 63.69 -37.52
CA LYS A 247 -5.92 64.59 -37.81
C LYS A 247 -5.64 66.00 -37.29
N ASP A 248 -5.16 66.11 -36.05
CA ASP A 248 -4.81 67.40 -35.43
C ASP A 248 -3.73 68.12 -36.27
N ARG A 249 -2.69 67.41 -36.77
CA ARG A 249 -1.68 67.99 -37.68
C ARG A 249 -2.23 68.39 -39.06
N GLN A 250 -3.21 67.66 -39.56
CA GLN A 250 -3.83 67.98 -40.85
C GLN A 250 -4.72 69.20 -40.75
N GLU A 251 -5.41 69.37 -39.62
CA GLU A 251 -6.19 70.58 -39.31
C GLU A 251 -5.27 71.79 -39.11
N GLU A 252 -4.19 71.65 -38.35
CA GLU A 252 -3.18 72.72 -38.18
C GLU A 252 -2.54 73.18 -39.51
N ASN A 253 -2.28 72.25 -40.44
CA ASN A 253 -1.73 72.58 -41.76
C ASN A 253 -2.77 73.10 -42.77
N HIS A 254 -4.07 73.05 -42.47
CA HIS A 254 -5.13 73.57 -43.34
C HIS A 254 -5.57 74.99 -42.96
N ASP A 255 -5.16 75.45 -41.77
CA ASP A 255 -5.44 76.78 -41.22
C ASP A 255 -4.25 77.77 -41.38
N GLU A 256 -3.16 77.38 -42.06
CA GLU A 256 -2.07 78.24 -42.57
C GLU A 256 -2.21 78.50 -44.09
#